data_AF-A0A0T1Q6K3-F1
#
_entry.id   AF-A0A0T1Q6K3-F1
#
_cell.length_a   1.000
_cell.length_b   1.000
_cell.length_c   1.000
_cell.angle_alpha   90.00
_cell.angle_beta   90.00
_cell.angle_gamma   90.00
#
_symmetry.space_group_name_H-M   'P 1'
#
loop_
_entity.id
_entity.type
_entity.pdbx_description
1 polymer ?
#
loop_
_entity_poly.entity_id
_entity_poly.type
_entity_poly.pdbx_seq_one_letter_code
_entity_poly.pdbx_strand_id
1 'polypeptide(L)'
;MLLPTLPRTRLRSSDQPAIDTPFGPLTFTTTIGNTSLPLQPDELFQLPGDCTLARWVTPGARVELLLTPYDPELDPENWGPLIDCRAAVWRIDAFTPLGRVQFSAGLPEGADGGYDGGQALAAITVEDETIRLTVGGSDEEAICGAADAGEVPRRWAALIDEVHNHSFSTWGVDYGHYHGMSWTLPPLEAGDHCELPVVAAWAPVTEESANTWYAVMPSPTVLLRQVTAEPAKQADTPDAG
;
A
#
# COMPACT_ATOMS: atom_id res chain seq x y z
N MET A 1 -14.63 -2.49 -7.84
CA MET A 1 -14.39 -3.84 -7.27
C MET A 1 -13.87 -4.79 -8.34
N LEU A 2 -12.53 -4.85 -8.51
CA LEU A 2 -11.85 -5.58 -9.60
C LEU A 2 -11.33 -6.97 -9.19
N LEU A 3 -11.03 -7.18 -7.91
CA LEU A 3 -10.50 -8.46 -7.38
C LEU A 3 -11.47 -9.66 -7.29
N PRO A 4 -12.82 -9.53 -7.26
CA PRO A 4 -13.72 -10.69 -7.12
C PRO A 4 -13.65 -11.71 -8.27
N THR A 5 -13.17 -11.30 -9.44
CA THR A 5 -13.19 -12.10 -10.67
C THR A 5 -11.93 -12.91 -10.91
N LEU A 6 -10.87 -12.68 -10.13
CA LEU A 6 -9.61 -13.41 -10.30
C LEU A 6 -9.69 -14.81 -9.69
N PRO A 7 -9.13 -15.84 -10.37
CA PRO A 7 -8.96 -17.17 -9.78
C PRO A 7 -8.18 -17.09 -8.46
N ARG A 8 -8.59 -17.87 -7.46
CA ARG A 8 -7.98 -17.86 -6.12
C ARG A 8 -7.63 -19.26 -5.68
N THR A 9 -6.37 -19.47 -5.33
CA THR A 9 -5.93 -20.72 -4.69
C THR A 9 -5.70 -20.45 -3.22
N ARG A 10 -6.43 -21.13 -2.34
CA ARG A 10 -6.26 -20.95 -0.89
C ARG A 10 -4.90 -21.52 -0.47
N LEU A 11 -4.11 -20.70 0.20
CA LEU A 11 -2.84 -21.10 0.81
C LEU A 11 -3.06 -21.55 2.26
N ARG A 12 -2.14 -22.36 2.77
CA ARG A 12 -2.10 -22.62 4.21
C ARG A 12 -1.62 -21.35 4.88
N SER A 13 -2.43 -20.80 5.79
CA SER A 13 -2.04 -19.66 6.60
C SER A 13 -0.98 -20.14 7.59
N SER A 14 0.29 -19.95 7.28
CA SER A 14 1.40 -20.16 8.23
C SER A 14 2.30 -18.94 8.36
N ASP A 15 2.32 -18.07 7.35
CA ASP A 15 3.27 -16.96 7.27
C ASP A 15 2.55 -15.60 7.25
N GLN A 16 3.15 -14.64 7.93
CA GLN A 16 2.71 -13.25 7.91
C GLN A 16 2.97 -12.65 6.51
N PRO A 17 1.98 -12.01 5.87
CA PRO A 17 2.20 -11.31 4.61
C PRO A 17 3.25 -10.19 4.79
N ALA A 18 4.26 -10.18 3.93
CA ALA A 18 5.33 -9.18 3.92
C ALA A 18 5.82 -8.96 2.48
N ILE A 19 6.47 -7.82 2.24
CA ILE A 19 7.24 -7.57 1.02
C ILE A 19 8.72 -7.74 1.38
N ASP A 20 9.41 -8.66 0.71
CA ASP A 20 10.86 -8.79 0.87
C ASP A 20 11.56 -7.61 0.19
N THR A 21 12.33 -6.84 0.97
CA THR A 21 13.12 -5.71 0.47
C THR A 21 14.62 -5.94 0.73
N PRO A 22 15.52 -5.18 0.08
CA PRO A 22 16.95 -5.25 0.36
C PRO A 22 17.33 -4.95 1.82
N PHE A 23 16.50 -4.20 2.56
CA PHE A 23 16.69 -3.87 3.97
C PHE A 23 15.92 -4.79 4.92
N GLY A 24 15.43 -5.93 4.41
CA GLY A 24 14.64 -6.91 5.14
C GLY A 24 13.13 -6.80 4.86
N PRO A 25 12.30 -7.63 5.51
CA PRO A 25 10.87 -7.69 5.20
C PRO A 25 10.15 -6.43 5.66
N LEU A 26 9.42 -5.80 4.74
CA LEU A 26 8.41 -4.79 5.06
C LEU A 26 7.15 -5.51 5.55
N THR A 27 6.84 -5.33 6.83
CA THR A 27 5.75 -6.04 7.51
C THR A 27 4.54 -5.13 7.72
N PHE A 28 3.36 -5.73 7.71
CA PHE A 28 2.09 -5.00 7.76
C PHE A 28 1.32 -5.30 9.03
N THR A 29 0.75 -4.25 9.65
CA THR A 29 -0.19 -4.39 10.75
C THR A 29 -1.43 -3.52 10.55
N THR A 30 -2.50 -3.87 11.25
CA THR A 30 -3.76 -3.13 11.21
C THR A 30 -4.35 -3.05 12.61
N THR A 31 -4.76 -1.86 13.01
CA THR A 31 -5.44 -1.61 14.28
C THR A 31 -6.80 -0.96 14.01
N ILE A 32 -7.86 -1.49 14.62
CA ILE A 32 -9.22 -0.94 14.58
C ILE A 32 -9.60 -0.54 16.00
N GLY A 33 -9.77 0.78 16.23
CA GLY A 33 -9.90 1.35 17.56
C GLY A 33 -8.66 1.05 18.40
N ASN A 34 -8.84 0.26 19.46
CA ASN A 34 -7.75 -0.18 20.35
C ASN A 34 -7.36 -1.65 20.14
N THR A 35 -7.85 -2.29 19.08
CA THR A 35 -7.63 -3.72 18.82
C THR A 35 -6.78 -3.91 17.58
N SER A 36 -5.60 -4.47 17.75
CA SER A 36 -4.78 -4.91 16.62
C SER A 36 -5.31 -6.23 16.07
N LEU A 37 -5.39 -6.33 14.75
CA LEU A 37 -5.69 -7.59 14.08
C LEU A 37 -4.50 -8.55 14.28
N PRO A 38 -4.77 -9.88 14.38
CA PRO A 38 -3.69 -10.87 14.42
C PRO A 38 -2.77 -10.75 13.21
N LEU A 39 -1.47 -10.97 13.38
CA LEU A 39 -0.50 -10.95 12.27
C LEU A 39 -0.81 -12.00 11.19
N GLN A 40 -1.43 -13.11 11.61
CA GLN A 40 -1.86 -14.18 10.74
C GLN A 40 -3.28 -13.92 10.22
N PRO A 41 -3.52 -13.96 8.90
CA PRO A 41 -4.86 -13.80 8.34
C PRO A 41 -5.73 -15.05 8.51
N ASP A 42 -7.05 -14.84 8.58
CA ASP A 42 -8.06 -15.90 8.59
C ASP A 42 -8.03 -16.71 7.28
N GLU A 43 -7.78 -16.00 6.17
CA GLU A 43 -7.66 -16.58 4.85
C GLU A 43 -6.49 -15.94 4.08
N LEU A 44 -5.72 -16.79 3.40
CA LEU A 44 -4.64 -16.38 2.50
C LEU A 44 -4.88 -17.01 1.14
N PHE A 45 -4.76 -16.22 0.08
CA PHE A 45 -4.98 -16.67 -1.29
C PHE A 45 -3.81 -16.28 -2.18
N GLN A 46 -3.34 -17.23 -2.99
CA GLN A 46 -2.56 -16.93 -4.17
C GLN A 46 -3.51 -16.52 -5.30
N LEU A 47 -3.19 -15.40 -5.95
CA LEU A 47 -3.78 -14.93 -7.19
C LEU A 47 -2.74 -15.09 -8.33
N PRO A 48 -3.16 -15.02 -9.62
CA PRO A 48 -2.23 -14.96 -10.74
C PRO A 48 -1.24 -13.79 -10.64
N GLY A 49 -0.10 -13.88 -11.33
CA GLY A 49 0.85 -12.75 -11.40
C GLY A 49 1.61 -12.48 -10.10
N ASP A 50 2.04 -13.53 -9.38
CA ASP A 50 2.77 -13.39 -8.10
C ASP A 50 2.04 -12.53 -7.04
N CYS A 51 0.71 -12.49 -7.15
CA CYS A 51 -0.14 -11.71 -6.26
C CYS A 51 -0.63 -12.55 -5.08
N THR A 52 -0.63 -11.99 -3.88
CA THR A 52 -1.17 -12.65 -2.68
C THR A 52 -2.23 -11.78 -2.02
N LEU A 53 -3.36 -12.36 -1.62
CA LEU A 53 -4.44 -11.68 -0.91
C LEU A 53 -4.60 -12.29 0.48
N ALA A 54 -4.27 -11.53 1.51
CA ALA A 54 -4.56 -11.86 2.90
C ALA A 54 -5.89 -11.22 3.31
N ARG A 55 -6.68 -11.93 4.12
CA ARG A 55 -7.98 -11.45 4.61
C ARG A 55 -8.15 -11.71 6.10
N TRP A 56 -8.66 -10.69 6.79
CA TRP A 56 -9.16 -10.74 8.15
C TRP A 56 -10.65 -10.41 8.17
N VAL A 57 -11.42 -11.16 8.94
CA VAL A 57 -12.86 -10.96 9.13
C VAL A 57 -13.11 -10.70 10.60
N THR A 58 -13.59 -9.50 10.89
CA THR A 58 -14.05 -9.11 12.22
C THR A 58 -15.58 -8.96 12.22
N PRO A 59 -16.24 -8.91 13.39
CA PRO A 59 -17.69 -8.66 13.43
C PRO A 59 -18.13 -7.37 12.74
N GLY A 60 -17.27 -6.34 12.72
CA GLY A 60 -17.62 -5.01 12.21
C GLY A 60 -17.00 -4.67 10.84
N ALA A 61 -16.07 -5.46 10.33
CA ALA A 61 -15.33 -5.14 9.12
C ALA A 61 -14.70 -6.37 8.47
N ARG A 62 -14.46 -6.27 7.16
CA ARG A 62 -13.52 -7.13 6.43
C ARG A 62 -12.31 -6.29 6.03
N VAL A 63 -11.13 -6.76 6.37
CA VAL A 63 -9.86 -6.16 5.95
C VAL A 63 -9.16 -7.13 5.01
N GLU A 64 -8.69 -6.63 3.88
CA GLU A 64 -7.85 -7.35 2.94
C GLU A 64 -6.54 -6.59 2.75
N LEU A 65 -5.47 -7.34 2.52
CA LEU A 65 -4.17 -6.83 2.10
C LEU A 65 -3.76 -7.59 0.84
N LEU A 66 -3.71 -6.87 -0.28
CA LEU A 66 -3.19 -7.39 -1.54
C LEU A 66 -1.71 -7.06 -1.65
N LEU A 67 -0.85 -8.05 -1.80
CA LEU A 67 0.54 -7.90 -2.19
C LEU A 67 0.69 -8.24 -3.66
N THR A 68 1.39 -7.41 -4.43
CA THR A 68 1.53 -7.57 -5.89
C THR A 68 2.87 -7.04 -6.38
N PRO A 69 3.47 -7.63 -7.43
CA PRO A 69 4.40 -6.91 -8.28
C PRO A 69 3.76 -5.62 -8.78
N TYR A 70 4.57 -4.58 -8.98
CA TYR A 70 4.12 -3.34 -9.57
C TYR A 70 5.14 -2.89 -10.61
N ASP A 71 4.66 -2.62 -11.83
CA ASP A 71 5.47 -2.10 -12.91
C ASP A 71 5.12 -0.61 -13.10
N PRO A 72 5.86 0.33 -12.49
CA PRO A 72 5.57 1.74 -12.62
C PRO A 72 5.88 2.22 -14.04
N GLU A 73 5.00 3.04 -14.61
CA GLU A 73 5.18 3.66 -15.93
C GLU A 73 6.23 4.78 -15.88
N LEU A 74 7.48 4.42 -15.57
CA LEU A 74 8.63 5.32 -15.59
C LEU A 74 9.37 5.18 -16.92
N ASP A 75 9.77 6.32 -17.48
CA ASP A 75 10.68 6.34 -18.63
C ASP A 75 12.10 5.91 -18.19
N PRO A 76 12.58 4.73 -18.61
CA PRO A 76 13.89 4.24 -18.19
C PRO A 76 15.06 5.09 -18.70
N GLU A 77 14.87 5.85 -19.78
CA GLU A 77 15.93 6.74 -20.31
C GLU A 77 16.17 7.95 -19.41
N ASN A 78 15.11 8.44 -18.77
CA ASN A 78 15.16 9.62 -17.90
C ASN A 78 15.34 9.28 -16.42
N TRP A 79 14.82 8.13 -15.98
CA TRP A 79 14.79 7.76 -14.56
C TRP A 79 15.75 6.62 -14.21
N GLY A 80 16.27 5.90 -15.19
CA GLY A 80 17.09 4.71 -14.96
C GLY A 80 16.29 3.53 -14.40
N PRO A 81 16.90 2.34 -14.30
CA PRO A 81 16.19 1.12 -13.93
C PRO A 81 15.89 1.04 -12.43
N LEU A 82 14.70 0.55 -12.09
CA LEU A 82 14.44 -0.06 -10.78
C LEU A 82 14.97 -1.49 -10.77
N ILE A 83 15.39 -1.97 -9.61
CA ILE A 83 15.70 -3.39 -9.41
C ILE A 83 14.40 -4.18 -9.29
N ASP A 84 13.48 -3.69 -8.45
CA ASP A 84 12.14 -4.23 -8.29
C ASP A 84 11.22 -3.17 -7.66
N CYS A 85 9.91 -3.38 -7.78
CA CYS A 85 8.89 -2.53 -7.22
C CYS A 85 7.67 -3.39 -6.86
N ARG A 86 7.23 -3.27 -5.61
CA ARG A 86 6.17 -4.10 -5.02
C ARG A 86 5.15 -3.21 -4.33
N ALA A 87 3.88 -3.55 -4.48
CA ALA A 87 2.79 -2.82 -3.85
C ALA A 87 2.02 -3.70 -2.86
N ALA A 88 1.55 -3.04 -1.81
CA ALA A 88 0.62 -3.50 -0.81
C ALA A 88 -0.62 -2.60 -0.88
N VAL A 89 -1.81 -3.17 -1.08
CA VAL A 89 -3.06 -2.40 -1.08
C VAL A 89 -3.94 -2.91 0.05
N TRP A 90 -4.09 -2.11 1.10
CA TRP A 90 -5.12 -2.33 2.09
C TRP A 90 -6.48 -2.01 1.52
N ARG A 91 -7.45 -2.86 1.83
CA ARG A 91 -8.86 -2.68 1.46
C ARG A 91 -9.70 -2.99 2.68
N ILE A 92 -10.54 -2.06 3.10
CA ILE A 92 -11.44 -2.27 4.23
C ILE A 92 -12.88 -2.01 3.82
N ASP A 93 -13.75 -2.97 4.11
CA ASP A 93 -15.19 -2.82 4.04
C ASP A 93 -15.74 -2.76 5.47
N ALA A 94 -16.37 -1.65 5.83
CA ALA A 94 -16.97 -1.46 7.15
C ALA A 94 -18.43 -1.95 7.13
N PHE A 95 -18.76 -2.93 7.97
CA PHE A 95 -20.13 -3.43 8.16
C PHE A 95 -20.87 -2.72 9.29
N THR A 96 -20.12 -2.16 10.23
CA THR A 96 -20.59 -1.30 11.33
C THR A 96 -19.74 -0.03 11.38
N PRO A 97 -20.16 1.03 12.07
CA PRO A 97 -19.29 2.17 12.31
C PRO A 97 -18.00 1.73 13.01
N LEU A 98 -16.85 2.13 12.47
CA LEU A 98 -15.54 1.88 13.03
C LEU A 98 -14.98 3.19 13.55
N GLY A 99 -14.27 3.10 14.68
CA GLY A 99 -13.44 4.21 15.16
C GLY A 99 -12.25 4.45 14.23
N ARG A 100 -11.11 4.84 14.81
CA ARG A 100 -9.87 4.99 14.02
C ARG A 100 -9.44 3.64 13.48
N VAL A 101 -9.06 3.64 12.21
CA VAL A 101 -8.34 2.52 11.60
C VAL A 101 -6.93 3.00 11.34
N GLN A 102 -5.94 2.24 11.80
CA GLN A 102 -4.54 2.50 11.54
C GLN A 102 -3.98 1.35 10.73
N PHE A 103 -3.31 1.69 9.62
CA PHE A 103 -2.53 0.76 8.83
C PHE A 103 -1.06 1.12 8.99
N SER A 104 -0.19 0.13 9.19
CA SER A 104 1.23 0.36 9.39
C SER A 104 2.06 -0.57 8.52
N ALA A 105 3.09 0.00 7.88
CA ALA A 105 4.11 -0.70 7.12
C ALA A 105 5.46 -0.44 7.79
N GLY A 106 6.07 -1.47 8.38
CA GLY A 106 7.29 -1.35 9.20
C GLY A 106 8.46 -2.12 8.62
N LEU A 107 9.64 -1.50 8.62
CA LEU A 107 10.92 -2.12 8.30
C LEU A 107 11.59 -2.63 9.59
N PRO A 108 12.57 -3.55 9.47
CA PRO A 108 13.38 -3.97 10.62
C PRO A 108 14.14 -2.81 11.27
N GLU A 109 14.42 -2.93 12.57
CA GLU A 109 15.31 -2.00 13.27
C GLU A 109 16.69 -1.95 12.62
N GLY A 110 17.29 -0.74 12.54
CA GLY A 110 18.59 -0.50 11.91
C GLY A 110 18.52 -0.11 10.43
N ALA A 111 17.34 -0.15 9.82
CA ALA A 111 17.07 0.54 8.57
C ALA A 111 16.87 2.04 8.87
N ASP A 112 17.95 2.81 8.94
CA ASP A 112 17.90 4.25 9.21
C ASP A 112 17.44 4.99 7.95
N GLY A 113 16.17 5.42 7.96
CA GLY A 113 15.58 6.18 6.86
C GLY A 113 15.58 7.69 7.09
N GLY A 114 15.32 8.43 6.01
CA GLY A 114 14.99 9.84 6.02
C GLY A 114 13.58 10.11 5.51
N TYR A 115 13.02 11.25 5.91
CA TYR A 115 11.80 11.77 5.31
C TYR A 115 12.02 12.01 3.81
N ASP A 116 11.11 11.50 2.99
CA ASP A 116 11.11 11.69 1.54
C ASP A 116 9.70 12.00 1.00
N GLY A 117 8.84 12.55 1.87
CA GLY A 117 7.49 12.96 1.48
C GLY A 117 7.48 14.22 0.62
N GLY A 118 6.31 14.59 0.11
CA GLY A 118 6.13 15.73 -0.79
C GLY A 118 4.72 15.77 -1.36
N GLN A 119 4.56 16.42 -2.52
CA GLN A 119 3.30 16.66 -3.23
C GLN A 119 2.34 15.45 -3.22
N ALA A 120 1.40 15.41 -2.27
CA ALA A 120 0.44 14.34 -2.12
C ALA A 120 1.07 12.94 -1.78
N LEU A 121 2.29 12.90 -1.27
CA LEU A 121 3.08 11.69 -1.01
C LEU A 121 3.61 11.65 0.42
N ALA A 122 3.27 10.58 1.13
CA ALA A 122 3.92 10.17 2.36
C ALA A 122 4.98 9.13 2.00
N ALA A 123 6.26 9.44 2.21
CA ALA A 123 7.34 8.50 1.94
C ALA A 123 8.52 8.63 2.90
N ILE A 124 9.24 7.50 3.02
CA ILE A 124 10.55 7.40 3.65
C ILE A 124 11.52 6.75 2.68
N THR A 125 12.77 7.15 2.75
CA THR A 125 13.85 6.52 1.98
C THR A 125 14.93 6.00 2.92
N VAL A 126 15.29 4.73 2.74
CA VAL A 126 16.41 4.05 3.40
C VAL A 126 17.47 3.78 2.34
N GLU A 127 18.73 4.09 2.64
CA GLU A 127 19.82 3.99 1.68
C GLU A 127 21.10 3.47 2.35
N ASP A 128 21.83 2.62 1.63
CA ASP A 128 23.23 2.26 1.92
C ASP A 128 24.16 2.69 0.77
N GLU A 129 25.42 2.25 0.75
CA GLU A 129 26.37 2.62 -0.31
C GLU A 129 25.97 2.12 -1.72
N THR A 130 25.01 1.21 -1.82
CA THR A 130 24.69 0.46 -3.03
C THR A 130 23.22 0.53 -3.45
N ILE A 131 22.30 0.57 -2.49
CA ILE A 131 20.86 0.46 -2.72
C ILE A 131 20.13 1.61 -2.04
N ARG A 132 19.21 2.21 -2.79
CA ARG A 132 18.14 3.09 -2.28
C ARG A 132 16.83 2.32 -2.30
N LEU A 133 16.11 2.33 -1.18
CA LEU A 133 14.74 1.85 -1.03
C LEU A 133 13.86 3.02 -0.62
N THR A 134 12.83 3.30 -1.40
CA THR A 134 11.74 4.21 -1.00
C THR A 134 10.51 3.39 -0.68
N VAL A 135 9.91 3.65 0.48
CA VAL A 135 8.57 3.18 0.84
C VAL A 135 7.66 4.39 0.83
N GLY A 136 6.56 4.33 0.08
CA GLY A 136 5.65 5.47 -0.09
C GLY A 136 4.18 5.05 -0.18
N GLY A 137 3.30 6.01 0.07
CA GLY A 137 1.85 5.87 -0.06
C GLY A 137 1.17 7.24 -0.04
N SER A 138 -0.16 7.26 -0.11
CA SER A 138 -0.92 8.51 -0.10
C SER A 138 -0.70 9.27 1.21
N ASP A 139 -0.38 10.57 1.14
CA ASP A 139 -0.51 11.46 2.30
C ASP A 139 -1.98 11.87 2.51
N GLU A 140 -2.20 12.78 3.45
CA GLU A 140 -3.54 13.28 3.77
C GLU A 140 -4.20 14.02 2.59
N GLU A 141 -3.46 14.77 1.78
CA GLU A 141 -3.99 15.46 0.60
C GLU A 141 -4.43 14.45 -0.47
N ALA A 142 -3.60 13.45 -0.76
CA ALA A 142 -3.95 12.36 -1.67
C ALA A 142 -5.15 11.54 -1.17
N ILE A 143 -5.23 11.25 0.13
CA ILE A 143 -6.38 10.54 0.72
C ILE A 143 -7.66 11.36 0.52
N CYS A 144 -7.63 12.68 0.75
CA CYS A 144 -8.77 13.54 0.48
C CYS A 144 -9.15 13.55 -1.02
N GLY A 145 -8.16 13.62 -1.92
CA GLY A 145 -8.36 13.60 -3.37
C GLY A 145 -8.93 12.27 -3.90
N ALA A 146 -8.59 11.15 -3.27
CA ALA A 146 -9.06 9.81 -3.64
C ALA A 146 -10.58 9.62 -3.47
N ALA A 147 -11.24 10.51 -2.71
CA ALA A 147 -12.68 10.49 -2.48
C ALA A 147 -13.48 10.67 -3.79
N ASP A 148 -12.99 11.48 -4.72
CA ASP A 148 -13.63 11.72 -6.02
C ASP A 148 -13.55 10.48 -6.94
N ALA A 149 -12.47 9.71 -6.82
CA ALA A 149 -12.29 8.45 -7.52
C ALA A 149 -13.11 7.29 -6.92
N GLY A 150 -13.69 7.49 -5.72
CA GLY A 150 -14.44 6.47 -4.99
C GLY A 150 -13.56 5.38 -4.38
N GLU A 151 -12.26 5.65 -4.22
CA GLU A 151 -11.29 4.76 -3.58
C GLU A 151 -11.39 4.84 -2.05
N VAL A 152 -11.90 5.97 -1.53
CA VAL A 152 -12.20 6.20 -0.12
C VAL A 152 -13.59 6.84 0.04
N PRO A 153 -14.15 6.95 1.27
CA PRO A 153 -15.48 7.55 1.47
C PRO A 153 -15.55 9.00 0.96
N ARG A 154 -16.57 9.31 0.15
CA ARG A 154 -16.75 10.64 -0.47
C ARG A 154 -16.69 11.81 0.50
N ARG A 155 -17.16 11.61 1.74
CA ARG A 155 -17.17 12.67 2.77
C ARG A 155 -15.76 13.10 3.20
N TRP A 156 -14.74 12.28 2.96
CA TRP A 156 -13.35 12.63 3.30
C TRP A 156 -12.79 13.76 2.44
N ALA A 157 -13.38 14.05 1.27
CA ALA A 157 -13.04 15.23 0.49
C ALA A 157 -13.19 16.54 1.29
N ALA A 158 -14.15 16.59 2.23
CA ALA A 158 -14.40 17.75 3.07
C ALA A 158 -13.35 17.94 4.18
N LEU A 159 -12.43 16.98 4.37
CA LEU A 159 -11.37 17.05 5.37
C LEU A 159 -10.12 17.81 4.89
N ILE A 160 -10.08 18.24 3.62
CA ILE A 160 -8.91 18.93 3.05
C ILE A 160 -8.53 20.20 3.82
N ASP A 161 -9.52 20.91 4.38
CA ASP A 161 -9.27 22.09 5.21
C ASP A 161 -8.58 21.74 6.54
N GLU A 162 -8.81 20.54 7.08
CA GLU A 162 -8.11 20.04 8.27
C GLU A 162 -6.66 19.68 7.95
N VAL A 163 -6.38 19.20 6.74
CA VAL A 163 -5.02 18.89 6.26
C VAL A 163 -4.17 20.16 6.26
N HIS A 164 -4.70 21.29 5.77
CA HIS A 164 -3.97 22.55 5.78
C HIS A 164 -3.85 23.20 7.17
N ASN A 165 -4.60 22.72 8.17
CA ASN A 165 -4.56 23.22 9.55
C ASN A 165 -4.39 22.07 10.56
N HIS A 166 -3.18 21.54 10.62
CA HIS A 166 -2.79 20.39 11.46
C HIS A 166 -3.01 20.56 12.98
N SER A 167 -3.36 21.75 13.47
CA SER A 167 -3.44 22.05 14.92
C SER A 167 -4.38 21.14 15.71
N PHE A 168 -5.33 20.47 15.03
CA PHE A 168 -6.31 19.58 15.65
C PHE A 168 -6.57 18.31 14.85
N SER A 169 -5.74 17.99 13.85
CA SER A 169 -5.96 16.75 13.10
C SER A 169 -5.75 15.57 14.02
N THR A 170 -6.63 14.60 13.90
CA THR A 170 -6.56 13.36 14.67
C THR A 170 -6.24 12.15 13.81
N TRP A 171 -6.11 12.37 12.52
CA TRP A 171 -5.80 11.40 11.48
C TRP A 171 -4.62 11.93 10.68
N GLY A 172 -3.97 11.06 9.91
CA GLY A 172 -2.80 11.43 9.13
C GLY A 172 -1.69 10.40 9.18
N VAL A 173 -0.52 10.81 8.70
CA VAL A 173 0.66 9.96 8.56
C VAL A 173 1.62 10.18 9.72
N ASP A 174 2.02 9.08 10.36
CA ASP A 174 3.16 9.05 11.28
C ASP A 174 4.33 8.32 10.59
N TYR A 175 5.49 8.97 10.59
CA TYR A 175 6.71 8.46 9.97
C TYR A 175 7.54 7.59 10.91
N GLY A 176 7.12 7.33 12.15
CA GLY A 176 7.67 6.27 13.00
C GLY A 176 9.19 6.28 13.18
N HIS A 177 9.81 7.47 13.25
CA HIS A 177 11.27 7.67 13.24
C HIS A 177 11.99 7.11 11.99
N TYR A 178 11.28 7.05 10.87
CA TYR A 178 11.74 6.58 9.57
C TYR A 178 12.11 5.09 9.50
N HIS A 179 11.61 4.28 10.44
CA HIS A 179 11.67 2.80 10.39
C HIS A 179 10.39 2.17 9.82
N GLY A 180 9.56 2.98 9.18
CA GLY A 180 8.25 2.60 8.67
C GLY A 180 7.30 3.78 8.65
N MET A 181 6.07 3.53 8.24
CA MET A 181 5.01 4.54 8.23
C MET A 181 3.70 3.95 8.73
N SER A 182 2.89 4.81 9.33
CA SER A 182 1.54 4.46 9.77
C SER A 182 0.54 5.52 9.32
N TRP A 183 -0.55 5.07 8.72
CA TRP A 183 -1.67 5.90 8.29
C TRP A 183 -2.82 5.70 9.25
N THR A 184 -3.13 6.73 10.03
CA THR A 184 -4.36 6.79 10.82
C THR A 184 -5.44 7.40 9.96
N LEU A 185 -6.46 6.61 9.61
CA LEU A 185 -7.56 7.04 8.77
C LEU A 185 -8.64 7.79 9.58
N PRO A 186 -9.42 8.67 8.93
CA PRO A 186 -10.66 9.17 9.51
C PRO A 186 -11.63 8.02 9.84
N PRO A 187 -12.62 8.23 10.74
CA PRO A 187 -13.60 7.20 11.07
C PRO A 187 -14.39 6.70 9.85
N LEU A 188 -14.71 5.41 9.87
CA LEU A 188 -15.52 4.75 8.84
C LEU A 188 -16.95 4.52 9.35
N GLU A 189 -17.94 4.79 8.52
CA GLU A 189 -19.34 4.51 8.75
C GLU A 189 -19.71 3.11 8.21
N ALA A 190 -20.86 2.58 8.64
CA ALA A 190 -21.36 1.33 8.08
C ALA A 190 -21.64 1.48 6.57
N GLY A 191 -21.12 0.56 5.77
CA GLY A 191 -21.21 0.58 4.31
C GLY A 191 -20.04 1.28 3.61
N ASP A 192 -19.13 1.89 4.36
CA ASP A 192 -17.94 2.49 3.77
C ASP A 192 -16.96 1.45 3.21
N HIS A 193 -16.24 1.91 2.20
CA HIS A 193 -15.11 1.24 1.60
C HIS A 193 -13.92 2.20 1.55
N CYS A 194 -12.73 1.68 1.80
CA CYS A 194 -11.48 2.43 1.69
C CYS A 194 -10.37 1.53 1.13
N GLU A 195 -9.61 2.05 0.18
CA GLU A 195 -8.40 1.44 -0.36
C GLU A 195 -7.21 2.37 -0.09
N LEU A 196 -6.14 1.84 0.47
CA LEU A 196 -4.92 2.60 0.76
C LEU A 196 -3.70 1.83 0.20
N PRO A 197 -2.96 2.41 -0.76
CA PRO A 197 -1.78 1.78 -1.32
C PRO A 197 -0.53 2.15 -0.52
N VAL A 198 0.39 1.20 -0.42
CA VAL A 198 1.79 1.38 -0.01
C VAL A 198 2.66 0.67 -1.02
N VAL A 199 3.73 1.32 -1.47
CA VAL A 199 4.65 0.80 -2.46
C VAL A 199 6.06 0.83 -1.89
N ALA A 200 6.81 -0.23 -2.17
CA ALA A 200 8.23 -0.32 -1.92
C ALA A 200 8.95 -0.44 -3.26
N ALA A 201 9.83 0.50 -3.57
CA ALA A 201 10.62 0.52 -4.79
C ALA A 201 12.10 0.67 -4.45
N TRP A 202 12.96 -0.12 -5.09
CA TRP A 202 14.39 -0.01 -4.86
C TRP A 202 15.21 -0.05 -6.14
N ALA A 203 16.33 0.67 -6.10
CA ALA A 203 17.24 0.85 -7.22
C ALA A 203 18.68 1.02 -6.71
N PRO A 204 19.69 0.90 -7.58
CA PRO A 204 21.05 1.27 -7.22
C PRO A 204 21.13 2.75 -6.86
N VAL A 205 21.99 3.10 -5.90
CA VAL A 205 22.24 4.51 -5.56
C VAL A 205 22.89 5.21 -6.74
N THR A 206 22.26 6.31 -7.17
CA THR A 206 22.80 7.24 -8.18
C THR A 206 22.47 8.67 -7.75
N GLU A 207 23.41 9.61 -7.92
CA GLU A 207 23.26 10.98 -7.40
C GLU A 207 22.11 11.77 -8.06
N GLU A 208 21.68 11.40 -9.26
CA GLU A 208 20.75 12.19 -10.07
C GLU A 208 19.34 11.58 -10.23
N SER A 209 19.08 10.37 -9.71
CA SER A 209 17.79 9.70 -9.94
C SER A 209 16.84 9.78 -8.74
N ALA A 210 15.61 10.25 -9.01
CA ALA A 210 14.47 10.17 -8.10
C ALA A 210 13.50 9.02 -8.48
N ASN A 211 13.99 8.00 -9.19
CA ASN A 211 13.14 6.91 -9.72
C ASN A 211 12.32 6.18 -8.66
N THR A 212 12.91 5.82 -7.52
CA THR A 212 12.20 5.15 -6.42
C THR A 212 11.11 6.05 -5.84
N TRP A 213 11.34 7.36 -5.79
CA TRP A 213 10.35 8.35 -5.34
C TRP A 213 9.15 8.43 -6.30
N TYR A 214 9.40 8.52 -7.60
CA TYR A 214 8.32 8.53 -8.59
C TYR A 214 7.55 7.21 -8.66
N ALA A 215 8.23 6.10 -8.39
CA ALA A 215 7.62 4.77 -8.38
C ALA A 215 6.57 4.62 -7.27
N VAL A 216 6.68 5.33 -6.14
CA VAL A 216 5.80 5.06 -4.97
C VAL A 216 4.52 5.90 -4.92
N MET A 217 4.12 6.53 -6.04
CA MET A 217 2.93 7.38 -6.12
C MET A 217 1.70 6.81 -6.87
N PRO A 218 1.49 5.49 -7.06
CA PRO A 218 0.32 5.02 -7.80
C PRO A 218 -0.96 5.16 -6.96
N SER A 219 -2.08 5.40 -7.64
CA SER A 219 -3.40 5.24 -7.01
C SER A 219 -3.76 3.76 -6.87
N PRO A 220 -4.64 3.40 -5.91
CA PRO A 220 -5.21 2.05 -5.81
C PRO A 220 -5.79 1.55 -7.14
N THR A 221 -6.50 2.41 -7.88
CA THR A 221 -7.06 2.05 -9.17
C THR A 221 -6.01 1.60 -10.18
N VAL A 222 -4.84 2.24 -10.24
CA VAL A 222 -3.75 1.85 -11.14
C VAL A 222 -3.24 0.46 -10.77
N LEU A 223 -2.94 0.23 -9.49
CA LEU A 223 -2.45 -1.05 -8.99
C LEU A 223 -3.45 -2.19 -9.26
N LEU A 224 -4.73 -1.97 -8.93
CA LEU A 224 -5.78 -2.97 -9.13
C LEU A 224 -6.04 -3.28 -10.61
N ARG A 225 -5.81 -2.32 -11.52
CA ARG A 225 -5.88 -2.55 -12.96
C ARG A 225 -4.74 -3.46 -13.44
N GLN A 226 -3.51 -3.25 -12.98
CA GLN A 226 -2.38 -4.11 -13.36
C GLN A 226 -2.62 -5.56 -12.93
N VAL A 227 -3.06 -5.76 -11.69
CA VAL A 227 -3.38 -7.08 -11.12
C VAL A 227 -4.46 -7.83 -11.93
N THR A 228 -5.40 -7.09 -12.52
CA THR A 228 -6.46 -7.67 -13.36
C THR A 228 -6.10 -7.81 -14.84
N ALA A 229 -5.11 -7.07 -15.33
CA ALA A 229 -4.64 -7.11 -16.71
C ALA A 229 -3.60 -8.23 -16.95
N GLU A 230 -2.77 -8.56 -15.97
CA GLU A 230 -1.77 -9.64 -16.11
C GLU A 230 -2.35 -11.03 -16.48
N PRO A 231 -3.46 -11.50 -15.89
CA PRO A 231 -4.07 -12.76 -16.32
C PRO A 231 -4.51 -12.76 -17.79
N ALA A 232 -4.87 -11.59 -18.34
CA ALA A 232 -5.28 -11.48 -19.74
C ALA A 232 -4.08 -11.63 -20.70
N LYS A 233 -2.91 -11.12 -20.35
CA LYS A 233 -1.68 -11.27 -21.15
C LYS A 233 -1.17 -12.72 -21.19
N GLN A 234 -1.29 -13.47 -20.09
CA GLN A 234 -0.93 -14.89 -20.07
C GLN A 234 -1.90 -15.77 -20.87
N ALA A 235 -3.19 -15.41 -20.96
CA ALA A 235 -4.17 -16.17 -21.75
C ALA A 235 -4.02 -15.97 -23.27
N ASP A 236 -3.44 -14.85 -23.71
CA ASP A 236 -3.24 -14.52 -25.13
C ASP A 236 -1.88 -14.94 -25.70
N THR A 237 -1.02 -15.60 -24.91
CA THR A 237 0.22 -16.18 -25.44
C THR A 237 -0.11 -17.55 -26.05
N PRO A 238 -0.07 -17.74 -27.39
CA PRO A 238 -0.28 -19.05 -27.96
C PRO A 238 0.89 -19.94 -27.58
N ASP A 239 0.59 -21.14 -27.07
CA ASP A 239 1.58 -22.21 -26.92
C ASP A 239 2.34 -22.37 -28.24
N ALA A 240 3.60 -21.95 -28.24
CA ALA A 240 4.51 -22.22 -29.34
C ALA A 240 4.85 -23.72 -29.28
N GLY A 241 4.08 -24.50 -30.04
CA GLY A 241 4.36 -25.91 -30.34
C GLY A 241 5.53 -26.11 -31.28
#